data_AF-A0AA90QDV6-F1
#
_entry.id   AF-A0AA90QDV6-F1
#
_cell.length_a   1.000
_cell.length_b   1.000
_cell.length_c   1.000
_cell.angle_alpha   90.00
_cell.angle_beta   90.00
_cell.angle_gamma   90.00
#
_symmetry.space_group_name_H-M   'P 1'
#
loop_
_entity.id
_entity.type
_entity.pdbx_description
1 polymer ?
#
loop_
_entity_poly.entity_id
_entity_poly.type
_entity_poly.pdbx_seq_one_letter_code
_entity_poly.pdbx_strand_id
1 'polypeptide(L)'
;MSNALPDSAPGFDQPIAVLKHCHDRIRKQLATLEKLVPHLASHGADEPAREAARAVMKYFDQAAPLHHEDEEQNLVPMLRTSASGADAELLAGLVPGILDEHRQMDGMWQDLHEQLSAIAGGSAAVLREHDVQRFAETYRAHMEREESHIAPMAKRLFSADQMATLGLAMQQRRGIVPAAAVAAPASASGDAVASLRKDYGQASLNESDVADDPFVQFTTWFEEALKAQVNEPNAMSVATVDDQGRPTSRIVLIKQFDPRGFTWYTNYDSQKGRQLAGNPHAALLFFWTELERQIRIEGRVERTSVEESDKYFHSRPLKSRLAAIASAQSEPIANRGALEQHYEAVAKQYGEQPPRPDNWGGFRLVPERIEFWQGRRSRFHDRIVYTLQSDGSWARERLQP
;
A
#
# COMPACT_ATOMS: atom_id res chain seq x y z
N MET A 1 26.61 6.16 -18.24
CA MET A 1 25.78 7.15 -17.52
C MET A 1 25.02 6.41 -16.44
N SER A 2 24.98 6.97 -15.24
CA SER A 2 24.60 6.30 -13.99
C SER A 2 23.35 5.43 -14.13
N ASN A 3 23.51 4.18 -13.72
CA ASN A 3 22.57 3.09 -13.81
C ASN A 3 21.90 2.96 -12.43
N ALA A 4 20.70 3.51 -12.25
CA ALA A 4 19.92 3.34 -11.05
C ALA A 4 18.50 2.93 -11.42
N LEU A 5 18.02 1.87 -10.74
CA LEU A 5 16.59 1.53 -10.65
C LEU A 5 15.80 2.78 -10.24
N PRO A 6 14.48 2.88 -10.49
CA PRO A 6 13.68 3.93 -9.87
C PRO A 6 13.94 3.88 -8.37
N ASP A 7 14.49 4.98 -7.81
CA ASP A 7 14.85 5.06 -6.39
C ASP A 7 13.64 4.57 -5.59
N SER A 8 13.78 3.39 -4.99
CA SER A 8 12.86 2.94 -3.97
C SER A 8 12.83 4.03 -2.91
N ALA A 9 11.63 4.39 -2.43
CA ALA A 9 11.52 5.37 -1.35
C ALA A 9 12.50 4.98 -0.22
N PRO A 10 13.32 5.92 0.26
CA PRO A 10 14.33 5.61 1.27
C PRO A 10 13.66 5.01 2.51
N GLY A 11 14.33 4.03 3.12
CA GLY A 11 13.88 3.47 4.38
C GLY A 11 14.12 4.45 5.54
N PHE A 12 13.44 4.21 6.65
CA PHE A 12 13.59 5.01 7.87
C PHE A 12 14.93 4.78 8.59
N ASP A 13 15.74 3.83 8.12
CA ASP A 13 17.17 3.72 8.44
C ASP A 13 18.00 4.89 7.86
N GLN A 14 17.41 5.69 6.96
CA GLN A 14 18.00 6.90 6.38
C GLN A 14 17.05 8.10 6.53
N PRO A 15 16.78 8.59 7.75
CA PRO A 15 15.72 9.57 8.02
C PRO A 15 15.89 10.89 7.25
N ILE A 16 17.12 11.37 7.06
CA ILE A 16 17.36 12.60 6.28
C ILE A 16 17.05 12.39 4.78
N ALA A 17 17.25 11.17 4.26
CA ALA A 17 16.85 10.85 2.89
C ALA A 17 15.32 10.78 2.77
N VAL A 18 14.62 10.31 3.81
CA VAL A 18 13.14 10.33 3.88
C VAL A 18 12.59 11.75 3.83
N LEU A 19 13.14 12.69 4.61
CA LEU A 19 12.76 14.11 4.56
C LEU A 19 12.97 14.71 3.16
N LYS A 20 14.14 14.49 2.56
CA LYS A 20 14.40 14.91 1.17
C LYS A 20 13.39 14.31 0.18
N HIS A 21 13.05 13.04 0.33
CA HIS A 21 12.05 12.39 -0.53
C HIS A 21 10.65 12.97 -0.33
N CYS A 22 10.31 13.40 0.89
CA CYS A 22 9.11 14.20 1.14
C CYS A 22 9.16 15.54 0.40
N HIS A 23 10.29 16.25 0.39
CA HIS A 23 10.44 17.49 -0.38
C HIS A 23 10.20 17.26 -1.88
N ASP A 24 10.78 16.20 -2.44
CA ASP A 24 10.61 15.85 -3.85
C ASP A 24 9.14 15.53 -4.19
N ARG A 25 8.37 15.01 -3.24
CA ARG A 25 6.92 14.82 -3.37
C ARG A 25 6.14 16.12 -3.20
N ILE A 26 6.49 16.98 -2.25
CA ILE A 26 5.91 18.32 -2.09
C ILE A 26 6.06 19.11 -3.39
N ARG A 27 7.27 19.17 -3.97
CA ARG A 27 7.53 19.83 -5.26
C ARG A 27 6.61 19.34 -6.38
N LYS A 28 6.35 18.02 -6.44
CA LYS A 28 5.43 17.45 -7.43
C LYS A 28 3.98 17.91 -7.20
N GLN A 29 3.52 17.95 -5.95
CA GLN A 29 2.17 18.41 -5.63
C GLN A 29 2.00 19.91 -5.87
N LEU A 30 3.01 20.72 -5.57
CA LEU A 30 3.02 22.15 -5.90
C LEU A 30 2.93 22.37 -7.41
N ALA A 31 3.71 21.62 -8.21
CA ALA A 31 3.63 21.69 -9.66
C ALA A 31 2.26 21.24 -10.20
N THR A 32 1.59 20.27 -9.55
CA THR A 32 0.20 19.91 -9.87
C THR A 32 -0.75 21.05 -9.57
N LEU A 33 -0.63 21.67 -8.40
CA LEU A 33 -1.46 22.80 -7.97
C LEU A 33 -1.31 24.01 -8.91
N GLU A 34 -0.09 24.35 -9.31
CA GLU A 34 0.20 25.44 -10.25
C GLU A 34 -0.39 25.17 -11.65
N LYS A 35 -0.33 23.93 -12.14
CA LYS A 35 -0.93 23.54 -13.42
C LYS A 35 -2.45 23.53 -13.39
N LEU A 36 -3.05 23.34 -12.20
CA LEU A 36 -4.49 23.33 -12.04
C LEU A 36 -5.10 24.71 -12.31
N VAL A 37 -4.39 25.80 -11.98
CA VAL A 37 -4.86 27.17 -12.22
C VAL A 37 -5.20 27.45 -13.70
N PRO A 38 -4.28 27.32 -14.68
CA PRO A 38 -4.60 27.54 -16.09
C PRO A 38 -5.52 26.44 -16.67
N HIS A 39 -5.50 25.23 -16.10
CA HIS A 39 -6.40 24.15 -16.53
C HIS A 39 -7.85 24.48 -16.22
N LEU A 40 -8.14 24.96 -15.00
CA LEU A 40 -9.48 25.39 -14.59
C LEU A 40 -10.01 26.53 -15.46
N ALA A 41 -9.15 27.48 -15.85
CA ALA A 41 -9.53 28.57 -16.73
C ALA A 41 -9.98 28.09 -18.13
N SER A 42 -9.44 26.96 -18.60
CA SER A 42 -9.67 26.44 -19.95
C SER A 42 -10.76 25.36 -20.01
N HIS A 43 -10.87 24.55 -18.95
CA HIS A 43 -11.70 23.33 -18.94
C HIS A 43 -12.72 23.29 -17.79
N GLY A 44 -12.69 24.26 -16.87
CA GLY A 44 -13.50 24.22 -15.66
C GLY A 44 -13.12 23.06 -14.74
N ALA A 45 -14.02 22.70 -13.82
CA ALA A 45 -13.84 21.59 -12.88
C ALA A 45 -14.20 20.23 -13.52
N ASP A 46 -13.56 19.91 -14.64
CA ASP A 46 -13.67 18.60 -15.29
C ASP A 46 -13.06 17.47 -14.45
N GLU A 47 -13.25 16.20 -14.84
CA GLU A 47 -12.76 15.08 -14.02
C GLU A 47 -11.23 15.13 -13.77
N PRO A 48 -10.38 15.46 -14.75
CA PRO A 48 -8.95 15.70 -14.50
C PRO A 48 -8.67 16.75 -13.42
N ALA A 49 -9.37 17.89 -13.45
CA ALA A 49 -9.24 18.93 -12.43
C ALA A 49 -9.65 18.42 -11.03
N ARG A 50 -10.74 17.65 -10.97
CA ARG A 50 -11.26 17.07 -9.72
C ARG A 50 -10.28 16.05 -9.14
N GLU A 51 -9.72 15.18 -9.97
CA GLU A 51 -8.71 14.21 -9.56
C GLU A 51 -7.43 14.89 -9.06
N ALA A 52 -6.95 15.91 -9.78
CA ALA A 52 -5.79 16.70 -9.37
C ALA A 52 -6.02 17.39 -8.01
N ALA A 53 -7.19 18.00 -7.81
CA ALA A 53 -7.56 18.62 -6.53
C ALA A 53 -7.57 17.60 -5.38
N ARG A 54 -8.23 16.43 -5.57
CA ARG A 54 -8.25 15.35 -4.56
C ARG A 54 -6.84 14.83 -4.25
N ALA A 55 -5.98 14.70 -5.25
CA ALA A 55 -4.61 14.20 -5.08
C ALA A 55 -3.75 15.19 -4.27
N VAL A 56 -3.83 16.48 -4.57
CA VAL A 56 -3.13 17.54 -3.82
C VAL A 56 -3.66 17.57 -2.38
N MET A 57 -4.99 17.59 -2.20
CA MET A 57 -5.62 17.58 -0.88
C MET A 57 -5.15 16.41 -0.02
N LYS A 58 -5.26 15.19 -0.55
CA LYS A 58 -4.81 13.98 0.15
C LYS A 58 -3.38 14.10 0.66
N TYR A 59 -2.48 14.66 -0.16
CA TYR A 59 -1.08 14.77 0.22
C TYR A 59 -0.86 15.79 1.34
N PHE A 60 -1.40 17.00 1.21
CA PHE A 60 -1.21 18.05 2.20
C PHE A 60 -2.08 17.87 3.46
N ASP A 61 -3.14 17.06 3.42
CA ASP A 61 -3.94 16.70 4.60
C ASP A 61 -3.27 15.62 5.46
N GLN A 62 -2.40 14.80 4.87
CA GLN A 62 -1.87 13.60 5.53
C GLN A 62 -0.35 13.61 5.63
N ALA A 63 0.37 13.81 4.52
CA ALA A 63 1.80 13.59 4.46
C ALA A 63 2.63 14.81 4.85
N ALA A 64 2.20 16.02 4.46
CA ALA A 64 2.92 17.25 4.78
C ALA A 64 2.95 17.58 6.29
N PRO A 65 1.84 17.42 7.05
CA PRO A 65 1.87 17.66 8.50
C PRO A 65 2.84 16.73 9.23
N LEU A 66 2.91 15.46 8.81
CA LEU A 66 3.84 14.49 9.40
C LEU A 66 5.30 14.88 9.17
N HIS A 67 5.61 15.55 8.06
CA HIS A 67 6.94 16.05 7.76
C HIS A 67 7.32 17.23 8.66
N HIS A 68 6.44 18.23 8.81
CA HIS A 68 6.65 19.31 9.77
C HIS A 68 6.83 18.74 11.19
N GLU A 69 6.00 17.78 11.60
CA GLU A 69 6.14 17.15 12.92
C GLU A 69 7.45 16.37 13.10
N ASP A 70 7.97 15.72 12.05
CA ASP A 70 9.30 15.09 12.08
C ASP A 70 10.40 16.10 12.42
N GLU A 71 10.26 17.32 11.91
CA GLU A 71 11.21 18.39 12.15
C GLU A 71 11.04 19.03 13.51
N GLU A 72 9.83 19.45 13.83
CA GLU A 72 9.50 20.19 15.04
C GLU A 72 9.72 19.38 16.31
N GLN A 73 9.30 18.10 16.30
CA GLN A 73 9.29 17.28 17.50
C GLN A 73 10.58 16.48 17.67
N ASN A 74 11.34 16.25 16.61
CA ASN A 74 12.54 15.40 16.65
C ASN A 74 13.79 16.06 16.07
N LEU A 75 13.82 16.37 14.77
CA LEU A 75 15.05 16.84 14.11
C LEU A 75 15.60 18.10 14.78
N VAL A 76 14.77 19.13 14.96
CA VAL A 76 15.17 20.43 15.51
C VAL A 76 15.58 20.32 16.98
N PRO A 77 14.81 19.68 17.89
CA PRO A 77 15.26 19.47 19.27
C PRO A 77 16.58 18.69 19.37
N MET A 78 16.77 17.66 18.54
CA MET A 78 18.01 16.88 18.52
C MET A 78 19.19 17.70 18.01
N LEU A 79 18.99 18.54 16.99
CA LEU A 79 20.01 19.49 16.51
C LEU A 79 20.37 20.51 17.58
N ARG A 80 19.40 21.07 18.30
CA ARG A 80 19.65 22.01 19.41
C ARG A 80 20.49 21.39 20.53
N THR A 81 20.35 20.08 20.74
CA THR A 81 21.13 19.35 21.74
C THR A 81 22.54 19.02 21.25
N SER A 82 22.73 18.83 19.95
CA SER A 82 23.98 18.34 19.36
C SER A 82 24.89 19.46 18.82
N ALA A 83 24.30 20.58 18.40
CA ALA A 83 25.01 21.70 17.82
C ALA A 83 25.83 22.48 18.86
N SER A 84 27.01 22.94 18.47
CA SER A 84 27.88 23.79 19.28
C SER A 84 28.61 24.82 18.41
N GLY A 85 29.10 25.90 19.03
CA GLY A 85 29.79 26.98 18.32
C GLY A 85 28.96 27.57 17.18
N ALA A 86 29.57 27.72 16.00
CA ALA A 86 28.93 28.31 14.83
C ALA A 86 27.65 27.58 14.37
N ASP A 87 27.56 26.26 14.58
CA ASP A 87 26.34 25.50 14.24
C ASP A 87 25.17 25.88 15.15
N ALA A 88 25.43 26.09 16.44
CA ALA A 88 24.39 26.49 17.40
C ALA A 88 23.90 27.91 17.11
N GLU A 89 24.80 28.83 16.76
CA GLU A 89 24.46 30.19 16.34
C GLU A 89 23.61 30.21 15.06
N LEU A 90 24.03 29.44 14.04
CA LEU A 90 23.28 29.30 12.79
C LEU A 90 21.89 28.71 13.04
N LEU A 91 21.80 27.62 13.82
CA LEU A 91 20.54 26.98 14.16
C LEU A 91 19.60 27.93 14.93
N ALA A 92 20.13 28.72 15.87
CA ALA A 92 19.36 29.71 16.62
C ALA A 92 18.77 30.80 15.71
N GLY A 93 19.50 31.19 14.64
CA GLY A 93 19.01 32.13 13.63
C GLY A 93 17.97 31.55 12.68
N LEU A 94 18.11 30.28 12.28
CA LEU A 94 17.24 29.65 11.27
C LEU A 94 15.91 29.13 11.84
N VAL A 95 15.94 28.46 13.00
CA VAL A 95 14.79 27.70 13.51
C VAL A 95 13.54 28.54 13.75
N PRO A 96 13.61 29.76 14.35
CA PRO A 96 12.40 30.57 14.52
C PRO A 96 11.68 30.85 13.20
N GLY A 97 12.43 31.09 12.12
CA GLY A 97 11.87 31.31 10.78
C GLY A 97 11.24 30.05 10.18
N ILE A 98 11.91 28.90 10.31
CA ILE A 98 11.39 27.59 9.85
C ILE A 98 10.05 27.27 10.52
N LEU A 99 9.97 27.41 11.85
CA LEU A 99 8.74 27.15 12.60
C LEU A 99 7.63 28.15 12.29
N ASP A 100 7.98 29.39 11.95
CA ASP A 100 6.98 30.38 11.52
C ASP A 100 6.46 30.07 10.12
N GLU A 101 7.34 29.66 9.21
CA GLU A 101 6.96 29.21 7.87
C GLU A 101 6.01 28.00 7.93
N HIS A 102 6.23 27.02 8.81
CA HIS A 102 5.29 25.90 9.02
C HIS A 102 3.88 26.41 9.35
N ARG A 103 3.75 27.31 10.34
CA ARG A 103 2.46 27.89 10.72
C ARG A 103 1.82 28.68 9.58
N GLN A 104 2.62 29.42 8.81
CA GLN A 104 2.13 30.16 7.65
C GLN A 104 1.62 29.19 6.57
N MET A 105 2.34 28.10 6.30
CA MET A 105 1.96 27.08 5.34
C MET A 105 0.66 26.38 5.76
N ASP A 106 0.49 26.05 7.04
CA ASP A 106 -0.77 25.49 7.56
C ASP A 106 -1.95 26.44 7.38
N GLY A 107 -1.75 27.74 7.66
CA GLY A 107 -2.78 28.76 7.45
C GLY A 107 -3.15 28.92 5.96
N MET A 108 -2.16 29.02 5.08
CA MET A 108 -2.39 29.08 3.63
C MET A 108 -3.03 27.80 3.09
N TRP A 109 -2.72 26.65 3.68
CA TRP A 109 -3.33 25.38 3.30
C TRP A 109 -4.83 25.37 3.62
N GLN A 110 -5.27 25.90 4.76
CA GLN A 110 -6.70 26.00 5.07
C GLN A 110 -7.47 26.79 3.99
N ASP A 111 -6.93 27.92 3.55
CA ASP A 111 -7.52 28.75 2.50
C ASP A 111 -7.56 28.05 1.13
N LEU A 112 -6.52 27.27 0.80
CA LEU A 112 -6.45 26.50 -0.44
C LEU A 112 -7.33 25.24 -0.37
N HIS A 113 -7.44 24.61 0.79
CA HIS A 113 -8.23 23.40 1.02
C HIS A 113 -9.70 23.62 0.73
N GLU A 114 -10.26 24.76 1.17
CA GLU A 114 -11.64 25.13 0.86
C GLU A 114 -11.88 25.25 -0.66
N GLN A 115 -10.96 25.93 -1.36
CA GLN A 115 -11.02 26.11 -2.81
C GLN A 115 -10.93 24.75 -3.54
N LEU A 116 -9.98 23.90 -3.16
CA LEU A 116 -9.77 22.58 -3.74
C LEU A 116 -10.92 21.61 -3.43
N SER A 117 -11.52 21.70 -2.25
CA SER A 117 -12.71 20.91 -1.87
C SER A 117 -13.89 21.22 -2.80
N ALA A 118 -14.11 22.49 -3.09
CA ALA A 118 -15.18 22.91 -4.01
C ALA A 118 -14.91 22.41 -5.45
N ILE A 119 -13.66 22.49 -5.92
CA ILE A 119 -13.25 21.95 -7.23
C ILE A 119 -13.45 20.44 -7.27
N ALA A 120 -13.00 19.69 -6.27
CA ALA A 120 -13.17 18.24 -6.18
C ALA A 120 -14.65 17.81 -6.19
N GLY A 121 -15.52 18.63 -5.59
CA GLY A 121 -16.98 18.50 -5.61
C GLY A 121 -17.63 18.77 -6.97
N GLY A 122 -16.89 19.26 -7.96
CA GLY A 122 -17.41 19.61 -9.29
C GLY A 122 -18.04 21.00 -9.36
N SER A 123 -17.83 21.85 -8.35
CA SER A 123 -18.23 23.26 -8.40
C SER A 123 -17.23 24.06 -9.23
N ALA A 124 -17.70 25.08 -9.96
CA ALA A 124 -16.87 26.02 -10.71
C ALA A 124 -16.16 27.03 -9.78
N ALA A 125 -15.52 26.55 -8.72
CA ALA A 125 -14.83 27.39 -7.75
C ALA A 125 -13.53 27.95 -8.34
N VAL A 126 -13.22 29.20 -7.97
CA VAL A 126 -12.00 29.89 -8.38
C VAL A 126 -10.86 29.42 -7.50
N LEU A 127 -9.84 28.82 -8.11
CA LEU A 127 -8.54 28.64 -7.48
C LEU A 127 -7.73 29.93 -7.70
N ARG A 128 -7.52 30.69 -6.62
CA ARG A 128 -6.82 31.98 -6.67
C ARG A 128 -5.33 31.77 -6.97
N GLU A 129 -4.89 32.27 -8.13
CA GLU A 129 -3.50 32.15 -8.58
C GLU A 129 -2.50 32.69 -7.55
N HIS A 130 -2.80 33.84 -6.95
CA HIS A 130 -1.95 34.46 -5.93
C HIS A 130 -1.74 33.55 -4.71
N ASP A 131 -2.78 32.84 -4.24
CA ASP A 131 -2.66 31.97 -3.07
C ASP A 131 -1.81 30.73 -3.39
N VAL A 132 -2.00 30.17 -4.59
CA VAL A 132 -1.19 29.05 -5.11
C VAL A 132 0.28 29.45 -5.22
N GLN A 133 0.57 30.60 -5.84
CA GLN A 133 1.92 31.12 -6.00
C GLN A 133 2.59 31.34 -4.65
N ARG A 134 1.91 32.05 -3.73
CA ARG A 134 2.44 32.31 -2.39
C ARG A 134 2.74 31.01 -1.64
N PHE A 135 1.82 30.05 -1.64
CA PHE A 135 2.00 28.76 -0.98
C PHE A 135 3.18 27.97 -1.58
N ALA A 136 3.28 27.92 -2.90
CA ALA A 136 4.35 27.20 -3.59
C ALA A 136 5.73 27.85 -3.39
N GLU A 137 5.80 29.19 -3.42
CA GLU A 137 7.02 29.95 -3.15
C GLU A 137 7.50 29.77 -1.71
N THR A 138 6.58 29.83 -0.73
CA THR A 138 6.93 29.59 0.69
C THR A 138 7.50 28.20 0.88
N TYR A 139 6.85 27.14 0.39
CA TYR A 139 7.39 25.79 0.48
C TYR A 139 8.75 25.64 -0.20
N ARG A 140 8.95 26.24 -1.39
CA ARG A 140 10.23 26.15 -2.10
C ARG A 140 11.37 26.80 -1.30
N ALA A 141 11.15 28.02 -0.82
CA ALA A 141 12.14 28.75 -0.04
C ALA A 141 12.45 28.03 1.29
N HIS A 142 11.42 27.45 1.90
CA HIS A 142 11.52 26.66 3.12
C HIS A 142 12.38 25.40 2.89
N MET A 143 12.00 24.54 1.94
CA MET A 143 12.74 23.31 1.61
C MET A 143 14.18 23.61 1.17
N GLU A 144 14.42 24.71 0.44
CA GLU A 144 15.78 25.14 0.05
C GLU A 144 16.64 25.48 1.29
N ARG A 145 16.07 26.18 2.27
CA ARG A 145 16.76 26.50 3.53
C ARG A 145 17.13 25.22 4.29
N GLU A 146 16.20 24.27 4.38
CA GLU A 146 16.44 23.02 5.08
C GLU A 146 17.47 22.14 4.37
N GLU A 147 17.37 22.01 3.05
CA GLU A 147 18.33 21.24 2.24
C GLU A 147 19.73 21.87 2.25
N SER A 148 19.82 23.20 2.36
CA SER A 148 21.09 23.93 2.38
C SER A 148 21.76 23.94 3.75
N HIS A 149 20.98 23.92 4.84
CA HIS A 149 21.51 24.14 6.18
C HIS A 149 21.17 23.03 7.17
N ILE A 150 19.88 22.68 7.31
CA ILE A 150 19.41 21.74 8.35
C ILE A 150 19.85 20.31 8.04
N ALA A 151 19.55 19.80 6.84
CA ALA A 151 19.87 18.43 6.45
C ALA A 151 21.38 18.13 6.43
N PRO A 152 22.26 19.00 5.89
CA PRO A 152 23.70 18.82 5.98
C PRO A 152 24.22 18.87 7.42
N MET A 153 23.67 19.76 8.25
CA MET A 153 24.04 19.85 9.68
C MET A 153 23.67 18.57 10.42
N ALA A 154 22.45 18.04 10.23
CA ALA A 154 22.02 16.78 10.84
C ALA A 154 22.89 15.59 10.40
N LYS A 155 23.20 15.48 9.11
CA LYS A 155 24.10 14.43 8.59
C LYS A 155 25.50 14.48 9.19
N ARG A 156 26.00 15.67 9.52
CA ARG A 156 27.33 15.85 10.11
C ARG A 156 27.36 15.66 11.62
N LEU A 157 26.32 16.11 12.32
CA LEU A 157 26.31 16.16 13.79
C LEU A 157 25.72 14.92 14.46
N PHE A 158 24.75 14.24 13.82
CA PHE A 158 24.10 13.11 14.48
C PHE A 158 24.95 11.85 14.46
N SER A 159 25.00 11.17 15.60
CA SER A 159 25.52 9.81 15.71
C SER A 159 24.59 8.80 15.02
N ALA A 160 25.07 7.57 14.84
CA ALA A 160 24.24 6.47 14.34
C ALA A 160 23.00 6.22 15.21
N ASP A 161 23.14 6.29 16.54
CA ASP A 161 22.03 6.11 17.49
C ASP A 161 21.00 7.24 17.39
N GLN A 162 21.46 8.48 17.17
CA GLN A 162 20.57 9.62 16.95
C GLN A 162 19.83 9.47 15.61
N MET A 163 20.52 9.08 14.53
CA MET A 163 19.86 8.78 13.25
C MET A 163 18.81 7.67 13.39
N ALA A 164 19.13 6.59 14.11
CA ALA A 164 18.17 5.53 14.39
C ALA A 164 16.97 6.04 15.20
N THR A 165 17.20 6.84 16.24
CA THR A 165 16.14 7.44 17.08
C THR A 165 15.20 8.31 16.26
N LEU A 166 15.74 9.16 15.37
CA LEU A 166 14.94 9.98 14.46
C LEU A 166 14.10 9.10 13.53
N GLY A 167 14.71 8.08 12.91
CA GLY A 167 14.01 7.12 12.05
C GLY A 167 12.86 6.40 12.76
N LEU A 168 13.09 5.94 13.99
CA LEU A 168 12.07 5.29 14.83
C LEU A 168 10.89 6.23 15.13
N ALA A 169 11.16 7.50 15.47
CA ALA A 169 10.11 8.48 15.72
C ALA A 169 9.27 8.74 14.46
N MET A 170 9.93 8.90 13.30
CA MET A 170 9.26 9.06 12.00
C MET A 170 8.37 7.86 11.66
N GLN A 171 8.80 6.63 11.98
CA GLN A 171 8.02 5.40 11.81
C GLN A 171 6.80 5.36 12.73
N GLN A 172 7.00 5.63 14.02
CA GLN A 172 5.92 5.64 15.02
C GLN A 172 4.82 6.63 14.65
N ARG A 173 5.20 7.84 14.23
CA ARG A 173 4.26 8.88 13.79
C ARG A 173 3.41 8.44 12.61
N ARG A 174 3.94 7.54 11.77
CA ARG A 174 3.27 6.96 10.61
C ARG A 174 2.57 5.62 10.91
N GLY A 175 2.50 5.22 12.19
CA GLY A 175 1.92 3.93 12.60
C GLY A 175 2.72 2.71 12.12
N ILE A 176 3.96 2.91 11.69
CA ILE A 176 4.86 1.86 11.24
C ILE A 176 5.58 1.32 12.48
N VAL A 177 5.34 0.06 12.81
CA VAL A 177 6.04 -0.60 13.92
C VAL A 177 7.49 -0.86 13.49
N PRO A 178 8.51 -0.31 14.17
CA PRO A 178 9.89 -0.54 13.78
C PRO A 178 10.31 -1.99 13.96
N ALA A 179 11.12 -2.50 13.04
CA ALA A 179 11.70 -3.85 13.14
C ALA A 179 12.53 -4.06 14.43
N ALA A 180 13.08 -2.97 15.01
CA ALA A 180 13.84 -2.99 16.26
C ALA A 180 12.98 -2.80 17.53
N ALA A 181 11.69 -2.49 17.41
CA ALA A 181 10.75 -2.52 18.53
C ALA A 181 10.33 -3.95 18.90
N VAL A 182 10.90 -4.96 18.22
CA VAL A 182 11.03 -6.31 18.77
C VAL A 182 12.18 -6.29 19.79
N ALA A 183 11.95 -5.62 20.92
CA ALA A 183 12.53 -6.13 22.16
C ALA A 183 12.17 -7.62 22.21
N ALA A 184 13.14 -8.48 22.51
CA ALA A 184 12.86 -9.90 22.68
C ALA A 184 11.60 -10.02 23.54
N PRO A 185 10.52 -10.64 23.02
CA PRO A 185 9.24 -10.55 23.67
C PRO A 185 9.41 -11.04 25.10
N ALA A 186 8.85 -10.30 26.08
CA ALA A 186 8.32 -10.97 27.26
C ALA A 186 7.56 -12.17 26.70
N SER A 187 8.04 -13.37 27.02
CA SER A 187 7.89 -14.58 26.21
C SER A 187 6.62 -14.58 25.35
N ALA A 188 6.75 -14.96 24.08
CA ALA A 188 5.60 -15.30 23.22
C ALA A 188 4.84 -16.56 23.72
N SER A 189 4.80 -16.77 25.04
CA SER A 189 3.81 -17.57 25.75
C SER A 189 2.42 -16.98 25.49
N GLY A 190 1.44 -17.87 25.31
CA GLY A 190 0.11 -17.54 24.79
C GLY A 190 -0.62 -16.39 25.48
N ASP A 191 -0.35 -16.13 26.76
CA ASP A 191 -1.05 -15.09 27.54
C ASP A 191 -0.76 -13.66 27.05
N ALA A 192 0.47 -13.36 26.64
CA ALA A 192 0.82 -12.04 26.12
C ALA A 192 0.18 -11.78 24.75
N VAL A 193 0.05 -12.80 23.91
CA VAL A 193 -0.63 -12.71 22.60
C VAL A 193 -2.12 -12.43 22.78
N ALA A 194 -2.78 -13.04 23.78
CA ALA A 194 -4.19 -12.82 24.05
C ALA A 194 -4.52 -11.35 24.40
N SER A 195 -3.56 -10.61 24.98
CA SER A 195 -3.72 -9.21 25.37
C SER A 195 -3.57 -8.19 24.22
N LEU A 196 -3.07 -8.59 23.04
CA LEU A 196 -2.93 -7.71 21.87
C LEU A 196 -4.26 -7.40 21.14
N ARG A 197 -5.38 -7.76 21.77
CA ARG A 197 -6.70 -7.70 21.19
C ARG A 197 -7.15 -6.25 20.96
N LYS A 198 -7.60 -5.96 19.74
CA LYS A 198 -8.32 -4.73 19.39
C LYS A 198 -9.83 -4.95 19.52
N ASP A 199 -10.58 -3.93 19.92
CA ASP A 199 -12.04 -3.96 19.93
C ASP A 199 -12.54 -3.41 18.58
N TYR A 200 -13.30 -4.22 17.84
CA TYR A 200 -13.81 -3.86 16.51
C TYR A 200 -15.12 -3.08 16.63
N GLY A 201 -15.40 -2.16 15.71
CA GLY A 201 -16.64 -1.37 15.79
C GLY A 201 -16.88 -0.39 14.65
N GLN A 202 -16.18 -0.51 13.52
CA GLN A 202 -16.23 0.45 12.41
C GLN A 202 -17.55 0.37 11.61
N ALA A 203 -18.17 -0.83 11.50
CA ALA A 203 -19.40 -1.03 10.70
C ALA A 203 -20.22 -2.25 11.17
N SER A 204 -21.44 -2.42 10.65
CA SER A 204 -22.32 -3.61 10.83
C SER A 204 -22.68 -4.24 9.49
N LEU A 205 -23.07 -5.52 9.50
CA LEU A 205 -23.53 -6.24 8.31
C LEU A 205 -24.87 -6.94 8.58
N ASN A 206 -25.93 -6.48 7.91
CA ASN A 206 -27.28 -7.07 8.02
C ASN A 206 -27.70 -7.76 6.71
N GLU A 207 -28.64 -8.70 6.82
CA GLU A 207 -29.19 -9.47 5.71
C GLU A 207 -29.92 -8.61 4.67
N SER A 208 -30.45 -7.46 5.09
CA SER A 208 -31.09 -6.47 4.22
C SER A 208 -30.09 -5.62 3.44
N ASP A 209 -28.84 -5.55 3.93
CA ASP A 209 -27.82 -4.59 3.47
C ASP A 209 -26.80 -5.27 2.54
N VAL A 210 -26.98 -6.56 2.28
CA VAL A 210 -26.13 -7.37 1.40
C VAL A 210 -26.87 -7.76 0.13
N ALA A 211 -26.13 -7.83 -0.98
CA ALA A 211 -26.68 -8.24 -2.26
C ALA A 211 -27.16 -9.71 -2.23
N ASP A 212 -28.07 -10.08 -3.12
CA ASP A 212 -28.49 -11.48 -3.27
C ASP A 212 -27.43 -12.33 -3.99
N ASP A 213 -26.68 -11.72 -4.91
CA ASP A 213 -25.54 -12.33 -5.59
C ASP A 213 -24.23 -12.03 -4.82
N PRO A 214 -23.48 -13.06 -4.39
CA PRO A 214 -22.23 -12.85 -3.66
C PRO A 214 -21.11 -12.22 -4.50
N PHE A 215 -21.13 -12.30 -5.83
CA PHE A 215 -20.17 -11.59 -6.67
C PHE A 215 -20.44 -10.09 -6.68
N VAL A 216 -21.72 -9.70 -6.66
CA VAL A 216 -22.10 -8.28 -6.49
C VAL A 216 -21.65 -7.80 -5.12
N GLN A 217 -21.91 -8.60 -4.07
CA GLN A 217 -21.46 -8.27 -2.71
C GLN A 217 -19.93 -8.13 -2.63
N PHE A 218 -19.17 -9.06 -3.24
CA PHE A 218 -17.72 -8.98 -3.32
C PHE A 218 -17.27 -7.72 -4.03
N THR A 219 -17.90 -7.37 -5.16
CA THR A 219 -17.58 -6.17 -5.93
C THR A 219 -17.74 -4.91 -5.08
N THR A 220 -18.88 -4.76 -4.41
CA THR A 220 -19.13 -3.64 -3.49
C THR A 220 -18.04 -3.53 -2.42
N TRP A 221 -17.73 -4.65 -1.77
CA TRP A 221 -16.71 -4.71 -0.72
C TRP A 221 -15.30 -4.43 -1.23
N PHE A 222 -14.96 -4.91 -2.42
CA PHE A 222 -13.68 -4.66 -3.06
C PHE A 222 -13.53 -3.19 -3.46
N GLU A 223 -14.57 -2.56 -4.00
CA GLU A 223 -14.60 -1.12 -4.27
C GLU A 223 -14.45 -0.29 -3.00
N GLU A 224 -15.09 -0.70 -1.90
CA GLU A 224 -14.93 -0.07 -0.60
C GLU A 224 -13.50 -0.22 -0.07
N ALA A 225 -12.87 -1.39 -0.23
CA ALA A 225 -11.46 -1.60 0.10
C ALA A 225 -10.53 -0.70 -0.72
N LEU A 226 -10.82 -0.49 -2.01
CA LEU A 226 -10.09 0.44 -2.86
C LEU A 226 -10.28 1.89 -2.39
N LYS A 227 -11.52 2.31 -2.11
CA LYS A 227 -11.84 3.67 -1.61
C LYS A 227 -11.18 3.94 -0.26
N ALA A 228 -11.17 2.94 0.63
CA ALA A 228 -10.51 2.99 1.94
C ALA A 228 -8.98 2.85 1.86
N GLN A 229 -8.44 2.57 0.67
CA GLN A 229 -6.99 2.40 0.45
C GLN A 229 -6.38 1.33 1.36
N VAL A 230 -7.11 0.25 1.57
CA VAL A 230 -6.59 -0.95 2.22
C VAL A 230 -5.27 -1.34 1.57
N ASN A 231 -4.26 -1.68 2.38
CA ASN A 231 -2.97 -2.08 1.84
C ASN A 231 -3.09 -3.41 1.06
N GLU A 232 -2.73 -3.38 -0.23
CA GLU A 232 -2.87 -4.51 -1.17
C GLU A 232 -4.24 -5.22 -1.09
N PRO A 233 -5.35 -4.56 -1.47
CA PRO A 233 -6.70 -5.12 -1.28
C PRO A 233 -6.94 -6.38 -2.13
N ASN A 234 -6.11 -6.59 -3.16
CA ASN A 234 -6.09 -7.76 -4.02
C ASN A 234 -5.16 -8.89 -3.52
N ALA A 235 -4.54 -8.75 -2.35
CA ALA A 235 -3.83 -9.84 -1.70
C ALA A 235 -4.81 -10.80 -1.02
N MET A 236 -4.60 -12.09 -1.24
CA MET A 236 -5.38 -13.16 -0.62
C MET A 236 -4.48 -14.30 -0.19
N SER A 237 -4.82 -14.93 0.91
CA SER A 237 -4.26 -16.24 1.27
C SER A 237 -4.96 -17.33 0.48
N VAL A 238 -4.20 -18.26 -0.10
CA VAL A 238 -4.72 -19.48 -0.74
C VAL A 238 -4.27 -20.72 0.02
N ALA A 239 -5.23 -21.44 0.56
CA ALA A 239 -5.04 -22.71 1.24
C ALA A 239 -5.31 -23.88 0.28
N THR A 240 -4.36 -24.82 0.24
CA THR A 240 -4.43 -26.05 -0.57
C THR A 240 -3.97 -27.24 0.27
N VAL A 241 -4.44 -28.43 -0.08
CA VAL A 241 -4.22 -29.66 0.70
C VAL A 241 -3.41 -30.65 -0.12
N ASP A 242 -2.43 -31.31 0.50
CA ASP A 242 -1.70 -32.40 -0.15
C ASP A 242 -2.47 -33.73 -0.17
N ASP A 243 -1.88 -34.74 -0.79
CA ASP A 243 -2.42 -36.10 -0.91
C ASP A 243 -2.57 -36.82 0.45
N GLN A 244 -1.90 -36.33 1.49
CA GLN A 244 -2.00 -36.83 2.87
C GLN A 244 -3.02 -36.06 3.71
N GLY A 245 -3.76 -35.12 3.11
CA GLY A 245 -4.76 -34.31 3.82
C GLY A 245 -4.15 -33.16 4.63
N ARG A 246 -2.87 -32.81 4.43
CA ARG A 246 -2.20 -31.73 5.17
C ARG A 246 -2.41 -30.39 4.46
N PRO A 247 -2.99 -29.38 5.14
CA PRO A 247 -3.18 -28.07 4.54
C PRO A 247 -1.86 -27.28 4.52
N THR A 248 -1.72 -26.43 3.51
CA THR A 248 -0.66 -25.44 3.39
C THR A 248 -1.26 -24.13 2.89
N SER A 249 -0.65 -23.00 3.24
CA SER A 249 -1.14 -21.68 2.83
C SER A 249 -0.01 -20.73 2.45
N ARG A 250 -0.32 -19.77 1.60
CA ARG A 250 0.56 -18.67 1.17
C ARG A 250 -0.26 -17.52 0.61
N ILE A 251 0.34 -16.33 0.54
CA ILE A 251 -0.26 -15.17 -0.12
C ILE A 251 -0.08 -15.26 -1.64
N VAL A 252 -1.13 -14.93 -2.37
CA VAL A 252 -1.15 -14.69 -3.81
C VAL A 252 -1.97 -13.43 -4.09
N LEU A 253 -1.84 -12.87 -5.29
CA LEU A 253 -2.64 -11.72 -5.70
C LEU A 253 -3.74 -12.18 -6.65
N ILE A 254 -4.99 -11.83 -6.35
CA ILE A 254 -6.05 -11.94 -7.35
C ILE A 254 -5.77 -10.99 -8.50
N LYS A 255 -6.03 -11.46 -9.72
CA LYS A 255 -5.85 -10.68 -10.94
C LYS A 255 -7.16 -10.37 -11.64
N GLN A 256 -8.15 -11.25 -11.51
CA GLN A 256 -9.47 -11.09 -12.09
C GLN A 256 -10.49 -11.79 -11.21
N PHE A 257 -11.69 -11.23 -11.12
CA PHE A 257 -12.88 -11.95 -10.67
C PHE A 257 -14.03 -11.58 -11.60
N ASP A 258 -14.86 -12.56 -11.90
CA ASP A 258 -16.08 -12.43 -12.71
C ASP A 258 -17.03 -13.58 -12.33
N PRO A 259 -18.24 -13.70 -12.89
CA PRO A 259 -19.18 -14.76 -12.51
C PRO A 259 -18.65 -16.19 -12.66
N ARG A 260 -17.54 -16.41 -13.40
CA ARG A 260 -16.87 -17.73 -13.50
C ARG A 260 -16.03 -18.04 -12.27
N GLY A 261 -15.57 -17.03 -11.53
CA GLY A 261 -14.75 -17.23 -10.34
C GLY A 261 -13.59 -16.24 -10.13
N PHE A 262 -12.68 -16.61 -9.23
CA PHE A 262 -11.57 -15.78 -8.75
C PHE A 262 -10.23 -16.30 -9.29
N THR A 263 -9.53 -15.49 -10.10
CA THR A 263 -8.37 -15.93 -10.88
C THR A 263 -7.05 -15.36 -10.34
N TRP A 264 -6.05 -16.23 -10.17
CA TRP A 264 -4.66 -15.88 -9.89
C TRP A 264 -3.71 -16.66 -10.78
N TYR A 265 -2.45 -16.20 -10.88
CA TYR A 265 -1.45 -16.84 -11.76
C TYR A 265 -0.26 -17.32 -10.96
N THR A 266 0.28 -18.47 -11.33
CA THR A 266 1.35 -19.14 -10.58
C THR A 266 2.16 -20.10 -11.45
N ASN A 267 3.15 -20.75 -10.85
CA ASN A 267 3.85 -21.87 -11.45
C ASN A 267 3.12 -23.19 -11.08
N TYR A 268 2.70 -23.95 -12.08
CA TYR A 268 1.98 -25.22 -11.95
C TYR A 268 2.81 -26.31 -11.27
N ASP A 269 4.14 -26.23 -11.35
CA ASP A 269 5.04 -27.17 -10.68
C ASP A 269 5.31 -26.78 -9.23
N SER A 270 4.87 -25.61 -8.76
CA SER A 270 5.05 -25.21 -7.36
C SER A 270 4.30 -26.14 -6.39
N GLN A 271 4.61 -26.08 -5.10
CA GLN A 271 3.92 -26.90 -4.08
C GLN A 271 2.39 -26.80 -4.20
N LYS A 272 1.85 -25.57 -4.35
CA LYS A 272 0.40 -25.35 -4.51
C LYS A 272 -0.13 -25.91 -5.82
N GLY A 273 0.64 -25.82 -6.91
CA GLY A 273 0.24 -26.33 -8.22
C GLY A 273 0.17 -27.86 -8.24
N ARG A 274 1.14 -28.53 -7.62
CA ARG A 274 1.14 -29.99 -7.41
C ARG A 274 -0.02 -30.45 -6.53
N GLN A 275 -0.26 -29.74 -5.42
CA GLN A 275 -1.40 -30.01 -4.54
C GLN A 275 -2.73 -29.86 -5.28
N LEU A 276 -2.92 -28.80 -6.07
CA LEU A 276 -4.13 -28.57 -6.86
C LEU A 276 -4.32 -29.58 -7.99
N ALA A 277 -3.24 -30.16 -8.51
CA ALA A 277 -3.31 -31.24 -9.48
C ALA A 277 -3.86 -32.54 -8.85
N GLY A 278 -3.54 -32.81 -7.59
CA GLY A 278 -4.03 -33.98 -6.85
C GLY A 278 -5.40 -33.77 -6.18
N ASN A 279 -5.62 -32.59 -5.60
CA ASN A 279 -6.87 -32.19 -4.97
C ASN A 279 -7.27 -30.79 -5.45
N PRO A 280 -8.30 -30.68 -6.32
CA PRO A 280 -8.67 -29.43 -6.95
C PRO A 280 -9.52 -28.53 -6.04
N HIS A 281 -9.49 -28.69 -4.72
CA HIS A 281 -10.21 -27.80 -3.80
C HIS A 281 -9.25 -26.83 -3.11
N ALA A 282 -9.68 -25.58 -2.96
CA ALA A 282 -8.95 -24.57 -2.22
C ALA A 282 -9.88 -23.66 -1.43
N ALA A 283 -9.29 -22.94 -0.48
CA ALA A 283 -9.94 -21.84 0.21
C ALA A 283 -9.13 -20.56 0.01
N LEU A 284 -9.81 -19.48 -0.34
CA LEU A 284 -9.26 -18.12 -0.44
C LEU A 284 -9.70 -17.32 0.78
N LEU A 285 -8.80 -16.49 1.31
CA LEU A 285 -9.06 -15.60 2.42
C LEU A 285 -8.54 -14.21 2.11
N PHE A 286 -9.45 -13.23 2.07
CA PHE A 286 -9.12 -11.81 2.11
C PHE A 286 -9.27 -11.32 3.53
N PHE A 287 -8.30 -10.52 4.00
CA PHE A 287 -8.39 -9.84 5.29
C PHE A 287 -7.99 -8.38 5.13
N TRP A 288 -8.98 -7.51 5.23
CA TRP A 288 -8.81 -6.06 5.10
C TRP A 288 -8.89 -5.46 6.50
N THR A 289 -7.72 -5.32 7.12
CA THR A 289 -7.59 -4.97 8.53
C THR A 289 -8.21 -3.60 8.83
N GLU A 290 -8.04 -2.66 7.92
CA GLU A 290 -8.49 -1.27 8.00
C GLU A 290 -10.02 -1.14 8.00
N LEU A 291 -10.71 -2.13 7.41
CA LEU A 291 -12.17 -2.20 7.37
C LEU A 291 -12.74 -3.20 8.38
N GLU A 292 -11.88 -3.90 9.12
CA GLU A 292 -12.28 -4.99 10.03
C GLU A 292 -13.11 -6.05 9.28
N ARG A 293 -12.70 -6.38 8.05
CA ARG A 293 -13.45 -7.30 7.17
C ARG A 293 -12.64 -8.50 6.75
N GLN A 294 -13.36 -9.61 6.59
CA GLN A 294 -12.82 -10.83 6.05
C GLN A 294 -13.78 -11.41 5.02
N ILE A 295 -13.22 -11.95 3.93
CA ILE A 295 -13.99 -12.71 2.93
C ILE A 295 -13.34 -14.08 2.80
N ARG A 296 -14.15 -15.13 2.95
CA ARG A 296 -13.73 -16.52 2.73
C ARG A 296 -14.43 -17.05 1.49
N ILE A 297 -13.69 -17.70 0.61
CA ILE A 297 -14.22 -18.25 -0.64
C ILE A 297 -13.71 -19.68 -0.75
N GLU A 298 -14.61 -20.64 -0.86
CA GLU A 298 -14.30 -22.07 -0.92
C GLU A 298 -14.89 -22.66 -2.20
N GLY A 299 -14.15 -23.56 -2.85
CA GLY A 299 -14.64 -24.23 -4.04
C GLY A 299 -13.57 -24.96 -4.83
N ARG A 300 -13.95 -25.37 -6.03
CA ARG A 300 -13.09 -26.12 -6.96
C ARG A 300 -12.24 -25.17 -7.81
N VAL A 301 -10.98 -25.55 -8.03
CA VAL A 301 -10.00 -24.84 -8.83
C VAL A 301 -9.86 -25.50 -10.19
N GLU A 302 -9.91 -24.69 -11.25
CA GLU A 302 -9.61 -25.09 -12.61
C GLU A 302 -8.43 -24.28 -13.18
N ARG A 303 -7.74 -24.82 -14.20
CA ARG A 303 -6.75 -24.05 -14.95
C ARG A 303 -7.47 -23.10 -15.90
N THR A 304 -6.97 -21.87 -16.03
CA THR A 304 -7.44 -20.95 -17.07
C THR A 304 -7.02 -21.46 -18.45
N SER A 305 -7.58 -20.87 -19.51
CA SER A 305 -7.14 -21.23 -20.86
C SER A 305 -5.67 -20.85 -21.10
N VAL A 306 -5.09 -21.45 -22.15
CA VAL A 306 -3.73 -21.13 -22.61
C VAL A 306 -3.67 -19.66 -23.03
N GLU A 307 -4.69 -19.18 -23.72
CA GLU A 307 -4.81 -17.81 -24.23
C GLU A 307 -4.96 -16.80 -23.07
N GLU A 308 -5.74 -17.12 -22.04
CA GLU A 308 -5.83 -16.30 -20.81
C GLU A 308 -4.45 -16.20 -20.13
N SER A 309 -3.72 -17.33 -20.06
CA SER A 309 -2.37 -17.40 -19.48
C SER A 309 -1.34 -16.61 -20.28
N ASP A 310 -1.35 -16.73 -21.62
CA ASP A 310 -0.45 -16.00 -22.52
C ASP A 310 -0.70 -14.49 -22.43
N LYS A 311 -1.97 -14.07 -22.53
CA LYS A 311 -2.36 -12.67 -22.44
C LYS A 311 -1.89 -12.04 -21.14
N TYR A 312 -2.11 -12.71 -20.01
CA TYR A 312 -1.67 -12.20 -18.72
C TYR A 312 -0.14 -12.28 -18.56
N PHE A 313 0.53 -13.33 -19.06
CA PHE A 313 1.99 -13.41 -19.01
C PHE A 313 2.62 -12.22 -19.73
N HIS A 314 2.18 -11.91 -20.94
CA HIS A 314 2.74 -10.86 -21.78
C HIS A 314 2.46 -9.44 -21.27
N SER A 315 1.42 -9.23 -20.45
CA SER A 315 1.18 -7.93 -19.81
C SER A 315 2.10 -7.64 -18.62
N ARG A 316 2.80 -8.66 -18.10
CA ARG A 316 3.69 -8.49 -16.94
C ARG A 316 4.98 -7.74 -17.32
N PRO A 317 5.57 -6.97 -16.38
CA PRO A 317 6.87 -6.34 -16.57
C PRO A 317 7.93 -7.36 -17.01
N LEU A 318 8.84 -6.97 -17.89
CA LEU A 318 9.87 -7.85 -18.46
C LEU A 318 10.61 -8.67 -17.39
N LYS A 319 11.06 -8.01 -16.32
CA LYS A 319 11.77 -8.67 -15.21
C LYS A 319 10.92 -9.77 -14.54
N SER A 320 9.61 -9.57 -14.44
CA SER A 320 8.69 -10.57 -13.88
C SER A 320 8.49 -11.76 -14.82
N ARG A 321 8.48 -11.53 -16.14
CA ARG A 321 8.41 -12.60 -17.14
C ARG A 321 9.69 -13.45 -17.12
N LEU A 322 10.86 -12.81 -17.09
CA LEU A 322 12.16 -13.50 -16.98
C LEU A 322 12.28 -14.29 -15.67
N ALA A 323 11.90 -13.69 -14.54
CA ALA A 323 11.95 -14.37 -13.25
C ALA A 323 11.04 -15.62 -13.18
N ALA A 324 9.90 -15.60 -13.88
CA ALA A 324 9.01 -16.76 -13.95
C ALA A 324 9.61 -17.94 -14.72
N ILE A 325 10.51 -17.68 -15.68
CA ILE A 325 11.26 -18.73 -16.40
C ILE A 325 12.45 -19.21 -15.55
N ALA A 326 13.16 -18.27 -14.90
CA ALA A 326 14.39 -18.58 -14.18
C ALA A 326 14.17 -19.37 -12.87
N SER A 327 12.99 -19.27 -12.27
CA SER A 327 12.69 -19.84 -10.96
C SER A 327 11.87 -21.14 -11.06
N ALA A 328 12.45 -22.24 -10.59
CA ALA A 328 11.72 -23.45 -10.23
C ALA A 328 11.02 -23.23 -8.88
N GLN A 329 9.87 -22.56 -8.90
CA GLN A 329 9.16 -22.14 -7.68
C GLN A 329 8.92 -23.32 -6.73
N SER A 330 9.28 -23.14 -5.45
CA SER A 330 9.18 -24.15 -4.37
C SER A 330 10.25 -25.23 -4.35
N GLU A 331 11.17 -25.28 -5.32
CA GLU A 331 12.32 -26.20 -5.26
C GLU A 331 13.49 -25.60 -4.47
N PRO A 332 14.29 -26.42 -3.78
CA PRO A 332 15.52 -25.97 -3.12
C PRO A 332 16.52 -25.37 -4.11
N ILE A 333 17.25 -24.35 -3.68
CA ILE A 333 18.38 -23.77 -4.42
C ILE A 333 19.53 -23.52 -3.45
N ALA A 334 20.77 -23.66 -3.91
CA ALA A 334 21.95 -23.62 -3.05
C ALA A 334 22.09 -22.32 -2.24
N ASN A 335 21.86 -21.18 -2.90
CA ASN A 335 21.94 -19.85 -2.29
C ASN A 335 21.38 -18.77 -3.23
N ARG A 336 21.42 -17.52 -2.76
CA ARG A 336 21.01 -16.33 -3.52
C ARG A 336 21.80 -16.13 -4.82
N GLY A 337 23.11 -16.35 -4.81
CA GLY A 337 23.95 -16.18 -6.01
C GLY A 337 23.57 -17.14 -7.13
N ALA A 338 23.23 -18.40 -6.82
CA ALA A 338 22.71 -19.35 -7.80
C ALA A 338 21.39 -18.88 -8.43
N LEU A 339 20.50 -18.26 -7.64
CA LEU A 339 19.24 -17.70 -8.16
C LEU A 339 19.49 -16.55 -9.15
N GLU A 340 20.43 -15.67 -8.83
CA GLU A 340 20.81 -14.53 -9.68
C GLU A 340 21.47 -15.01 -10.98
N GLN A 341 22.34 -16.01 -10.91
CA GLN A 341 22.94 -16.64 -12.10
C GLN A 341 21.89 -17.26 -13.04
N HIS A 342 20.88 -17.95 -12.49
CA HIS A 342 19.78 -18.48 -13.30
C HIS A 342 19.00 -17.35 -13.98
N TYR A 343 18.73 -16.25 -13.27
CA TYR A 343 18.05 -15.09 -13.83
C TYR A 343 18.85 -14.46 -14.97
N GLU A 344 20.16 -14.24 -14.78
CA GLU A 344 21.05 -13.67 -15.79
C GLU A 344 21.15 -14.55 -17.05
N ALA A 345 21.24 -15.87 -16.87
CA ALA A 345 21.26 -16.82 -17.99
C ALA A 345 19.98 -16.74 -18.82
N VAL A 346 18.81 -16.71 -18.16
CA VAL A 346 17.50 -16.55 -18.82
C VAL A 346 17.37 -15.18 -19.48
N ALA A 347 17.80 -14.11 -18.82
CA ALA A 347 17.79 -12.75 -19.38
C ALA A 347 18.64 -12.67 -20.65
N LYS A 348 19.82 -13.29 -20.67
CA LYS A 348 20.70 -13.38 -21.83
C LYS A 348 20.09 -14.22 -22.96
N GLN A 349 19.42 -15.31 -22.63
CA GLN A 349 18.82 -16.22 -23.61
C GLN A 349 17.60 -15.61 -24.31
N TYR A 350 16.71 -14.96 -23.56
CA TYR A 350 15.39 -14.55 -24.06
C TYR A 350 15.23 -13.04 -24.33
N GLY A 351 16.15 -12.21 -23.84
CA GLY A 351 16.13 -10.76 -24.07
C GLY A 351 14.81 -10.12 -23.63
N GLU A 352 14.23 -9.31 -24.51
CA GLU A 352 13.02 -8.51 -24.22
C GLU A 352 11.69 -9.23 -24.48
N GLN A 353 11.75 -10.38 -25.15
CA GLN A 353 10.55 -11.15 -25.54
C GLN A 353 10.59 -12.59 -25.01
N PRO A 354 10.69 -12.79 -23.68
CA PRO A 354 10.54 -14.13 -23.11
C PRO A 354 9.15 -14.71 -23.43
N PRO A 355 9.09 -15.99 -23.88
CA PRO A 355 7.83 -16.71 -24.02
C PRO A 355 7.28 -17.10 -22.65
N ARG A 356 5.98 -17.39 -22.55
CA ARG A 356 5.42 -18.01 -21.35
C ARG A 356 5.95 -19.45 -21.24
N PRO A 357 6.52 -19.87 -20.10
CA PRO A 357 6.89 -21.28 -19.93
C PRO A 357 5.65 -22.15 -19.70
N ASP A 358 5.67 -23.40 -20.16
CA ASP A 358 4.52 -24.33 -20.13
C ASP A 358 3.99 -24.57 -18.71
N ASN A 359 4.89 -24.56 -17.73
CA ASN A 359 4.56 -24.73 -16.31
C ASN A 359 4.08 -23.44 -15.62
N TRP A 360 3.73 -22.39 -16.36
CA TRP A 360 3.21 -21.16 -15.78
C TRP A 360 1.85 -20.79 -16.39
N GLY A 361 0.91 -20.39 -15.55
CA GLY A 361 -0.39 -19.90 -16.01
C GLY A 361 -1.39 -19.66 -14.88
N GLY A 362 -2.65 -19.53 -15.24
CA GLY A 362 -3.73 -19.15 -14.33
C GLY A 362 -4.45 -20.33 -13.70
N PHE A 363 -4.89 -20.13 -12.47
CA PHE A 363 -5.91 -20.93 -11.80
C PHE A 363 -7.14 -20.06 -11.51
N ARG A 364 -8.32 -20.66 -11.57
CA ARG A 364 -9.61 -20.04 -11.25
C ARG A 364 -10.34 -20.80 -10.16
N LEU A 365 -10.59 -20.10 -9.06
CA LEU A 365 -11.59 -20.31 -8.01
C LEU A 365 -13.02 -20.37 -8.50
N VAL A 366 -13.64 -21.51 -8.80
CA VAL A 366 -15.10 -21.58 -8.98
C VAL A 366 -15.76 -21.72 -7.60
N PRO A 367 -16.43 -20.69 -7.07
CA PRO A 367 -16.91 -20.70 -5.69
C PRO A 367 -18.14 -21.58 -5.52
N GLU A 368 -18.16 -22.35 -4.45
CA GLU A 368 -19.32 -23.10 -3.97
C GLU A 368 -19.86 -22.49 -2.67
N ARG A 369 -19.00 -21.76 -1.95
CA ARG A 369 -19.35 -21.07 -0.70
C ARG A 369 -18.56 -19.77 -0.56
N ILE A 370 -19.24 -18.68 -0.22
CA ILE A 370 -18.64 -17.37 0.04
C ILE A 370 -19.16 -16.84 1.37
N GLU A 371 -18.27 -16.48 2.29
CA GLU A 371 -18.62 -15.92 3.59
C GLU A 371 -18.04 -14.51 3.73
N PHE A 372 -18.91 -13.57 4.12
CA PHE A 372 -18.59 -12.20 4.46
C PHE A 372 -18.65 -12.04 5.97
N TRP A 373 -17.54 -11.61 6.55
CA TRP A 373 -17.38 -11.40 7.98
C TRP A 373 -17.06 -9.93 8.25
N GLN A 374 -17.76 -9.33 9.21
CA GLN A 374 -17.56 -7.96 9.65
C GLN A 374 -17.29 -7.94 11.17
N GLY A 375 -16.19 -7.29 11.55
CA GLY A 375 -15.81 -7.07 12.93
C GLY A 375 -16.86 -6.25 13.69
N ARG A 376 -17.14 -6.67 14.93
CA ARG A 376 -18.10 -6.05 15.85
C ARG A 376 -17.55 -6.09 17.27
N ARG A 377 -18.05 -5.20 18.12
CA ARG A 377 -17.69 -5.15 19.54
C ARG A 377 -18.06 -6.46 20.23
N SER A 378 -17.36 -6.75 21.32
CA SER A 378 -17.70 -7.87 22.20
C SER A 378 -17.63 -9.27 21.55
N ARG A 379 -16.95 -9.39 20.40
CA ARG A 379 -16.80 -10.62 19.60
C ARG A 379 -18.09 -11.15 18.97
N PHE A 380 -19.16 -10.35 19.00
CA PHE A 380 -20.44 -10.74 18.41
C PHE A 380 -20.49 -10.32 16.93
N HIS A 381 -19.62 -10.94 16.14
CA HIS A 381 -19.36 -10.59 14.74
C HIS A 381 -20.53 -10.90 13.82
N ASP A 382 -20.66 -10.11 12.76
CA ASP A 382 -21.64 -10.39 11.71
C ASP A 382 -21.02 -11.33 10.69
N ARG A 383 -21.74 -12.41 10.37
CA ARG A 383 -21.31 -13.45 9.42
C ARG A 383 -22.46 -13.80 8.50
N ILE A 384 -22.32 -13.45 7.22
CA ILE A 384 -23.27 -13.82 6.19
C ILE A 384 -22.58 -14.78 5.21
N VAL A 385 -23.19 -15.94 5.00
CA VAL A 385 -22.68 -16.96 4.07
C VAL A 385 -23.64 -17.14 2.90
N TYR A 386 -23.05 -17.32 1.73
CA TYR A 386 -23.71 -17.72 0.49
C TYR A 386 -23.24 -19.11 0.14
N THR A 387 -24.17 -20.03 -0.11
CA THR A 387 -23.89 -21.40 -0.54
C THR A 387 -24.58 -21.69 -1.87
N LEU A 388 -23.81 -22.12 -2.86
CA LEU A 388 -24.31 -22.44 -4.18
C LEU A 388 -25.22 -23.67 -4.11
N GLN A 389 -26.43 -23.53 -4.63
CA GLN A 389 -27.43 -24.59 -4.69
C GLN A 389 -27.33 -25.37 -6.00
N SER A 390 -27.93 -26.57 -6.03
CA SER A 390 -27.92 -27.44 -7.21
C SER A 390 -28.62 -26.83 -8.44
N ASP A 391 -29.52 -25.87 -8.25
CA ASP A 391 -30.21 -25.15 -9.32
C ASP A 391 -29.43 -23.92 -9.83
N GLY A 392 -28.23 -23.70 -9.29
CA GLY A 392 -27.36 -22.56 -9.63
C GLY A 392 -27.67 -21.27 -8.88
N SER A 393 -28.67 -21.27 -7.99
CA SER A 393 -28.96 -20.13 -7.11
C SER A 393 -28.04 -20.08 -5.90
N TRP A 394 -27.96 -18.92 -5.23
CA TRP A 394 -27.22 -18.77 -3.97
C TRP A 394 -28.20 -18.71 -2.79
N ALA A 395 -28.07 -19.64 -1.84
CA ALA A 395 -28.77 -19.55 -0.57
C ALA A 395 -27.95 -18.69 0.41
N ARG A 396 -28.60 -17.73 1.07
CA ARG A 396 -27.97 -16.80 2.02
C ARG A 396 -28.42 -17.08 3.45
N GLU A 397 -27.46 -17.18 4.37
CA GLU A 397 -27.71 -17.45 5.79
C GLU A 397 -26.80 -16.64 6.70
N ARG A 398 -27.26 -16.37 7.93
CA ARG A 398 -26.43 -15.80 9.00
C ARG A 398 -25.81 -16.92 9.84
N LEU A 399 -24.53 -16.80 10.14
CA LEU A 399 -23.81 -17.71 11.05
C LEU A 399 -23.59 -17.05 12.42
N GLN A 400 -23.56 -17.87 13.47
CA GLN A 400 -23.14 -17.41 14.80
C GLN A 400 -21.62 -17.10 14.80
N PRO A 401 -21.17 -16.05 15.50
CA PRO A 401 -19.75 -15.65 15.54
C PRO A 401 -18.83 -16.58 16.33
#